data_AF-A0ABD1P2L2-F1
#
_entry.id   AF-A0ABD1P2L2-F1
#
_cell.length_a   1.000
_cell.length_b   1.000
_cell.length_c   1.000
_cell.angle_alpha   90.00
_cell.angle_beta   90.00
_cell.angle_gamma   90.00
#
_symmetry.space_group_name_H-M   'P 1'
#
loop_
_entity.id
_entity.type
_entity.pdbx_description
1 polymer ?
#
loop_
_entity_poly.entity_id
_entity_poly.type
_entity_poly.pdbx_seq_one_letter_code
_entity_poly.pdbx_strand_id
1 'polypeptide(L)'
;MIDVITFISILLCSFLTPKIINFWFKKGTQEQAQRLPPGPPRWPIFGNLLQLGQLPHRDLASLCEKYGPLVYIRLGKVDCITTNDPDIIREILLQQWDLTIICRTWTKSLPLGPRTLAAVHLAYNCGDVALAPLGPKWKRMRRICMEHLLTTKRLESFASHRVNEAQHLVKNVWTLAQKGDAINLREVLGTFSMNNVTRMLLGKQYFGSEFAGRDEAMEFMHITHELFWLLGLIYLGDYFPLWRWVDPFGCEKKMRDVEKRVDDFHTKIIEEHRQRNRKQEDNDQTEMDFVDILLSLPGEDGKKAHG
;
A
#
# COMPACT_ATOMS: atom_id res chain seq x y z
N MET A 1 22.87 -4.95 49.48
CA MET A 1 22.45 -6.18 48.78
C MET A 1 22.20 -5.76 47.34
N ILE A 2 22.95 -6.27 46.36
CA ILE A 2 22.75 -5.87 44.97
C ILE A 2 21.42 -6.49 44.52
N ASP A 3 20.48 -5.67 44.07
CA ASP A 3 19.17 -6.14 43.66
C ASP A 3 19.32 -7.14 42.50
N VAL A 4 18.54 -8.22 42.55
CA VAL A 4 18.61 -9.32 41.56
C VAL A 4 18.52 -8.80 40.13
N ILE A 5 17.73 -7.75 39.89
CA ILE A 5 17.62 -7.07 38.59
C ILE A 5 18.95 -6.44 38.17
N THR A 6 19.61 -5.70 39.06
CA THR A 6 20.90 -5.07 38.77
C THR A 6 21.99 -6.11 38.51
N PHE A 7 21.98 -7.23 39.23
CA PHE A 7 22.91 -8.33 39.01
C PHE A 7 22.71 -9.00 37.63
N ILE A 8 21.44 -9.24 37.25
CA ILE A 8 21.09 -9.78 35.93
C ILE A 8 21.47 -8.79 34.81
N SER A 9 21.22 -7.50 34.98
CA SER A 9 21.59 -6.47 33.99
C SER A 9 23.10 -6.37 33.78
N ILE A 10 23.90 -6.48 34.85
CA ILE A 10 25.37 -6.47 34.77
C ILE A 10 25.87 -7.71 34.01
N LEU A 11 25.35 -8.89 34.32
CA LEU A 11 25.70 -10.13 33.63
C LEU A 11 25.33 -10.09 32.14
N LEU A 12 24.16 -9.53 31.80
CA LEU A 12 23.72 -9.36 30.42
C LEU A 12 24.65 -8.38 29.67
N CYS A 13 25.01 -7.26 30.30
CA CYS A 13 25.92 -6.26 29.72
C CYS A 13 27.34 -6.82 29.54
N SER A 14 27.86 -7.57 30.52
CA SER A 14 29.20 -8.18 30.40
C SER A 14 29.26 -9.27 29.35
N PHE A 15 28.14 -9.95 29.06
CA PHE A 15 28.06 -10.96 27.99
C PHE A 15 27.88 -10.33 26.60
N LEU A 16 27.11 -9.24 26.51
CA LEU A 16 26.81 -8.56 25.25
C LEU A 16 27.94 -7.64 24.79
N THR A 17 28.62 -6.94 25.69
CA THR A 17 29.70 -5.99 25.36
C THR A 17 30.86 -6.61 24.55
N PRO A 18 31.46 -7.77 24.88
CA PRO A 18 32.51 -8.35 24.07
C PRO A 18 32.00 -8.86 22.72
N LYS A 19 30.73 -9.26 22.60
CA LYS A 19 30.13 -9.64 21.30
C LYS A 19 29.87 -8.42 20.42
N ILE A 20 29.41 -7.32 21.00
CA ILE A 20 29.23 -6.03 20.33
C ILE A 20 30.61 -5.53 19.88
N ILE A 21 31.58 -5.45 20.80
CA ILE A 21 32.96 -5.04 20.50
C ILE A 21 33.55 -5.92 19.41
N ASN A 22 33.51 -7.25 19.51
CA ASN A 22 34.05 -8.14 18.49
C ASN A 22 33.28 -8.04 17.15
N PHE A 23 31.99 -7.72 17.16
CA PHE A 23 31.22 -7.44 15.94
C PHE A 23 31.63 -6.10 15.29
N TRP A 24 31.82 -5.05 16.09
CA TRP A 24 32.29 -3.73 15.62
C TRP A 24 33.75 -3.76 15.17
N PHE A 25 34.61 -4.55 15.84
CA PHE A 25 36.02 -4.72 15.51
C PHE A 25 36.28 -5.79 14.44
N LYS A 26 35.33 -6.70 14.19
CA LYS A 26 35.24 -7.39 12.90
C LYS A 26 34.83 -6.38 11.83
N LYS A 27 35.78 -5.52 11.45
CA LYS A 27 35.82 -4.90 10.13
C LYS A 27 35.54 -6.02 9.14
N GLY A 28 34.40 -5.88 8.45
CA GLY A 28 33.83 -6.92 7.61
C GLY A 28 34.93 -7.66 6.87
N THR A 29 35.09 -8.94 7.20
CA THR A 29 35.73 -9.88 6.31
C THR A 29 35.01 -9.73 4.99
N GLN A 30 35.70 -9.09 4.07
CA GLN A 30 35.54 -9.06 2.62
C GLN A 30 34.68 -10.22 2.14
N GLU A 31 33.35 -10.10 2.28
CA GLU A 31 32.42 -10.98 1.60
C GLU A 31 32.61 -10.65 0.13
N GLN A 32 33.34 -11.54 -0.54
CA GLN A 32 33.52 -11.68 -1.97
C GLN A 32 32.92 -10.52 -2.77
N ALA A 33 33.81 -9.69 -3.32
CA ALA A 33 33.54 -8.63 -4.27
C ALA A 33 32.76 -9.17 -5.49
N GLN A 34 31.47 -9.41 -5.32
CA GLN A 34 30.48 -9.20 -6.36
C GLN A 34 30.14 -7.72 -6.31
N ARG A 35 30.11 -7.10 -7.49
CA ARG A 35 30.08 -5.66 -7.76
C ARG A 35 28.80 -5.00 -7.25
N LEU A 36 28.61 -4.92 -5.93
CA LEU A 36 27.49 -4.20 -5.35
C LEU A 36 27.74 -2.69 -5.50
N PRO A 37 26.68 -1.90 -5.76
CA PRO A 37 26.78 -0.45 -5.78
C PRO A 37 27.32 0.11 -4.45
N PRO A 38 27.91 1.32 -4.46
CA PRO A 38 28.35 1.99 -3.23
C PRO A 38 27.17 2.24 -2.27
N GLY A 39 27.46 2.47 -0.98
CA GLY A 39 26.41 2.78 -0.01
C GLY A 39 26.90 3.12 1.39
N PRO A 40 25.99 3.61 2.26
CA PRO A 40 26.34 4.00 3.61
C PRO A 40 26.81 2.81 4.47
N PRO A 41 27.64 3.07 5.49
CA PRO A 41 28.06 2.04 6.43
C PRO A 41 26.86 1.47 7.18
N ARG A 42 26.85 0.15 7.38
CA ARG A 42 25.70 -0.58 7.93
C ARG A 42 25.85 -0.76 9.44
N TRP A 43 24.76 -0.59 10.17
CA TRP A 43 24.69 -0.94 11.59
C TRP A 43 24.57 -2.46 11.77
N PRO A 44 25.15 -3.02 12.86
CA PRO A 44 24.88 -4.38 13.30
C PRO A 44 23.38 -4.66 13.36
N ILE A 45 22.92 -5.77 12.79
CA ILE A 45 21.52 -6.27 12.86
C ILE A 45 20.49 -5.40 12.10
N PHE A 46 20.50 -4.09 12.27
CA PHE A 46 19.54 -3.14 11.69
C PHE A 46 19.90 -2.71 10.26
N GLY A 47 21.15 -2.88 9.84
CA GLY A 47 21.62 -2.37 8.56
C GLY A 47 21.51 -0.83 8.52
N ASN A 48 20.74 -0.30 7.58
CA ASN A 48 20.54 1.13 7.34
C ASN A 48 19.15 1.60 7.79
N LEU A 49 18.36 0.77 8.49
CA LEU A 49 17.02 1.18 8.99
C LEU A 49 17.09 2.43 9.86
N LEU A 50 18.09 2.52 10.74
CA LEU A 50 18.27 3.65 11.66
C LEU A 50 18.74 4.93 10.95
N GLN A 51 19.09 4.85 9.68
CA GLN A 51 19.46 6.00 8.84
C GLN A 51 18.26 6.57 8.09
N LEU A 52 17.10 5.89 8.12
CA LEU A 52 15.85 6.37 7.56
C LEU A 52 15.01 7.01 8.67
N GLY A 53 14.64 8.26 8.47
CA GLY A 53 13.80 9.03 9.38
C GLY A 53 12.32 8.95 9.01
N GLN A 54 11.58 10.00 9.38
CA GLN A 54 10.14 10.10 9.13
C GLN A 54 9.80 10.22 7.64
N LEU A 55 10.74 10.71 6.82
CA LEU A 55 10.54 10.95 5.39
C LEU A 55 11.56 10.11 4.59
N PRO A 56 11.37 8.78 4.53
CA PRO A 56 12.37 7.86 3.99
C PRO A 56 12.73 8.17 2.53
N HIS A 57 11.79 8.68 1.74
CA HIS A 57 12.05 9.09 0.35
C HIS A 57 13.07 10.24 0.25
N ARG A 58 13.10 11.18 1.20
CA ARG A 58 14.10 12.27 1.24
C ARG A 58 15.46 11.76 1.68
N ASP A 59 15.47 10.87 2.67
CA ASP A 59 16.70 10.25 3.16
C ASP A 59 17.35 9.42 2.06
N LEU A 60 16.57 8.60 1.33
CA LEU A 60 17.04 7.83 0.17
C LEU A 60 17.59 8.73 -0.94
N ALA A 61 16.92 9.85 -1.25
CA ALA A 61 17.43 10.82 -2.22
C ALA A 61 18.78 11.42 -1.79
N SER A 62 18.92 11.78 -0.51
CA SER A 62 20.18 12.29 0.05
C SER A 62 21.31 11.26 0.02
N LEU A 63 20.97 9.97 0.15
CA LEU A 63 21.94 8.88 -0.01
C LEU A 63 22.44 8.80 -1.45
N CYS A 64 21.55 8.93 -2.45
CA CYS A 64 21.95 8.97 -3.85
C CYS A 64 22.86 10.17 -4.16
N GLU A 65 22.54 11.35 -3.63
CA GLU A 65 23.39 12.54 -3.78
C GLU A 65 24.80 12.32 -3.20
N LYS A 66 24.92 11.56 -2.11
CA LYS A 66 26.17 11.33 -1.40
C LYS A 66 27.01 10.18 -1.98
N TYR A 67 26.38 9.06 -2.34
CA TYR A 67 27.08 7.82 -2.71
C TYR A 67 27.06 7.55 -4.22
N GLY A 68 26.27 8.30 -4.99
CA GLY A 68 26.19 8.19 -6.44
C GLY A 68 24.80 7.74 -6.94
N PRO A 69 24.64 7.59 -8.26
CA PRO A 69 23.33 7.40 -8.89
C PRO A 69 22.68 6.05 -8.57
N LEU A 70 23.45 5.07 -8.10
CA LEU A 70 22.98 3.75 -7.70
C LEU A 70 23.56 3.42 -6.33
N VAL A 71 22.70 3.26 -5.33
CA VAL A 71 23.10 3.07 -3.94
C VAL A 71 22.55 1.78 -3.38
N TYR A 72 23.42 0.96 -2.81
CA TYR A 72 23.04 -0.24 -2.10
C TYR A 72 22.82 0.07 -0.62
N ILE A 73 21.67 -0.36 -0.10
CA ILE A 73 21.32 -0.28 1.32
C ILE A 73 20.79 -1.61 1.80
N ARG A 74 20.92 -1.87 3.10
CA ARG A 74 20.38 -3.08 3.72
C ARG A 74 19.38 -2.70 4.80
N LEU A 75 18.12 -3.08 4.68
CA LEU A 75 17.09 -2.81 5.68
C LEU A 75 16.92 -4.05 6.55
N GLY A 76 17.57 -4.09 7.72
CA GLY A 76 17.66 -5.29 8.55
C GLY A 76 18.28 -6.46 7.79
N LYS A 77 17.46 -7.45 7.44
CA LYS A 77 17.89 -8.61 6.63
C LYS A 77 17.65 -8.47 5.12
N VAL A 78 16.95 -7.41 4.69
CA VAL A 78 16.54 -7.22 3.29
C VAL A 78 17.57 -6.37 2.55
N ASP A 79 18.05 -6.89 1.42
CA ASP A 79 18.93 -6.15 0.50
C ASP A 79 18.10 -5.25 -0.41
N CYS A 80 18.49 -3.98 -0.54
CA CYS A 80 17.76 -2.98 -1.29
C CYS A 80 18.72 -2.12 -2.13
N ILE A 81 18.23 -1.67 -3.27
CA ILE A 81 18.92 -0.71 -4.13
C ILE A 81 18.02 0.50 -4.28
N THR A 82 18.59 1.70 -4.15
CA THR A 82 17.90 2.97 -4.39
C THR A 82 18.65 3.76 -5.44
N THR A 83 17.90 4.52 -6.23
CA THR A 83 18.42 5.38 -7.30
C THR A 83 17.49 6.57 -7.47
N ASN A 84 18.07 7.73 -7.77
CA ASN A 84 17.34 8.93 -8.21
C ASN A 84 17.69 9.30 -9.66
N ASP A 85 18.41 8.43 -10.37
CA ASP A 85 18.85 8.67 -11.74
C ASP A 85 17.78 8.19 -12.74
N PRO A 86 17.29 9.07 -13.64
CA PRO A 86 16.18 8.75 -14.52
C PRO A 86 16.52 7.65 -15.55
N ASP A 87 17.77 7.56 -16.00
CA ASP A 87 18.20 6.57 -16.99
C ASP A 87 18.28 5.17 -16.36
N ILE A 88 18.79 5.09 -15.13
CA ILE A 88 18.80 3.84 -14.34
C ILE A 88 17.36 3.42 -14.01
N ILE A 89 16.50 4.34 -13.56
CA ILE A 89 15.09 4.04 -13.27
C ILE A 89 14.40 3.49 -14.52
N ARG A 90 14.63 4.11 -15.69
CA ARG A 90 14.10 3.63 -16.97
C ARG A 90 14.57 2.22 -17.28
N GLU A 91 15.86 1.93 -17.13
CA GLU A 91 16.42 0.60 -17.39
C GLU A 91 15.79 -0.45 -16.47
N ILE A 92 15.70 -0.17 -15.16
CA ILE A 92 15.06 -1.07 -14.18
C ILE A 92 13.60 -1.34 -14.55
N LEU A 93 12.82 -0.30 -14.88
CA LEU A 93 11.40 -0.43 -15.20
C LEU A 93 11.16 -1.18 -16.52
N LEU A 94 12.03 -1.00 -17.52
CA LEU A 94 11.94 -1.74 -18.79
C LEU A 94 12.32 -3.21 -18.60
N GLN A 95 13.40 -3.48 -17.87
CA GLN A 95 13.87 -4.85 -17.60
C GLN A 95 12.99 -5.60 -16.60
N GLN A 96 12.15 -4.92 -15.81
CA GLN A 96 11.28 -5.54 -14.80
C GLN A 96 10.39 -6.65 -15.39
N TRP A 97 9.96 -6.49 -16.64
CA TRP A 97 9.18 -7.50 -17.36
C TRP A 97 9.97 -8.78 -17.62
N ASP A 98 11.26 -8.65 -17.96
CA ASP A 98 12.17 -9.77 -18.17
C ASP A 98 12.66 -10.38 -16.85
N LEU A 99 12.80 -9.56 -15.80
CA LEU A 99 13.14 -10.00 -14.45
C LEU A 99 12.07 -10.92 -13.85
N THR A 100 10.81 -10.82 -14.26
CA THR A 100 9.77 -11.81 -13.89
C THR A 100 10.10 -13.24 -14.36
N ILE A 101 10.81 -13.37 -15.47
CA ILE A 101 11.27 -14.65 -16.02
C ILE A 101 12.55 -15.10 -15.29
N ILE A 102 13.45 -14.17 -14.97
CA ILE A 102 14.72 -14.46 -14.28
C ILE A 102 14.52 -14.74 -12.77
N CYS A 103 13.58 -14.06 -12.09
CA CYS A 103 13.23 -14.27 -10.68
C CYS A 103 12.45 -15.57 -10.41
N ARG A 104 11.98 -16.27 -11.45
CA ARG A 104 11.54 -17.68 -11.27
C ARG A 104 12.73 -18.62 -11.03
N THR A 105 13.91 -18.26 -11.53
CA THR A 105 15.14 -19.07 -11.43
C THR A 105 16.02 -18.61 -10.27
N TRP A 106 16.02 -17.31 -9.96
CA TRP A 106 16.67 -16.74 -8.78
C TRP A 106 15.69 -16.64 -7.61
N THR A 107 15.74 -17.70 -6.79
CA THR A 107 15.27 -17.78 -5.41
C THR A 107 13.75 -18.00 -5.20
N LYS A 108 13.43 -19.16 -4.62
CA LYS A 108 12.23 -19.44 -3.79
C LYS A 108 12.01 -18.43 -2.64
N SER A 109 12.75 -17.32 -2.57
CA SER A 109 12.81 -16.38 -1.46
C SER A 109 12.58 -14.91 -1.84
N LEU A 110 12.39 -14.57 -3.12
CA LEU A 110 12.14 -13.18 -3.49
C LEU A 110 11.06 -13.06 -4.59
N PRO A 111 9.77 -13.07 -4.22
CA PRO A 111 8.76 -12.48 -5.09
C PRO A 111 9.12 -11.01 -5.31
N LEU A 112 8.91 -10.54 -6.55
CA LEU A 112 9.18 -9.16 -6.96
C LEU A 112 8.21 -8.21 -6.22
N GLY A 113 8.58 -7.84 -5.00
CA GLY A 113 7.80 -7.03 -4.08
C GLY A 113 8.17 -7.39 -2.64
N PRO A 114 8.49 -6.42 -1.77
CA PRO A 114 8.63 -6.71 -0.35
C PRO A 114 7.27 -7.23 0.13
N ARG A 115 7.19 -8.53 0.47
CA ARG A 115 6.02 -9.10 1.15
C ARG A 115 5.98 -8.56 2.56
N THR A 116 5.56 -7.30 2.69
CA THR A 116 5.27 -6.68 3.98
C THR A 116 4.04 -7.34 4.57
N LEU A 117 3.98 -7.41 5.89
CA LEU A 117 2.78 -7.90 6.59
C LEU A 117 1.55 -7.08 6.24
N ALA A 118 1.72 -5.77 6.04
CA ALA A 118 0.67 -4.90 5.55
C ALA A 118 0.13 -5.40 4.21
N ALA A 119 0.99 -5.68 3.22
CA ALA A 119 0.54 -6.20 1.92
C ALA A 119 -0.07 -7.62 2.02
N VAL A 120 0.36 -8.42 3.00
CA VAL A 120 -0.22 -9.74 3.23
C VAL A 120 -1.66 -9.66 3.72
N HIS A 121 -1.92 -8.84 4.74
CA HIS A 121 -3.24 -8.70 5.35
C HIS A 121 -4.17 -7.76 4.58
N LEU A 122 -3.64 -6.64 4.12
CA LEU A 122 -4.45 -5.53 3.60
C LEU A 122 -4.58 -5.53 2.07
N ALA A 123 -3.81 -6.37 1.40
CA ALA A 123 -3.74 -6.45 -0.06
C ALA A 123 -3.87 -7.90 -0.54
N TYR A 124 -4.63 -8.72 0.18
CA TYR A 124 -4.98 -10.09 -0.18
C TYR A 124 -3.76 -10.95 -0.54
N ASN A 125 -2.75 -11.00 0.34
CA ASN A 125 -1.48 -11.70 0.10
C ASN A 125 -0.72 -11.20 -1.13
N CYS A 126 -0.68 -9.88 -1.34
CA CYS A 126 -0.21 -9.26 -2.59
C CYS A 126 -0.96 -9.82 -3.81
N GLY A 127 -2.28 -9.90 -3.70
CA GLY A 127 -3.17 -10.46 -4.71
C GLY A 127 -3.97 -9.38 -5.46
N ASP A 128 -3.90 -8.14 -4.99
CA ASP A 128 -4.58 -6.98 -5.56
C ASP A 128 -3.85 -6.42 -6.80
N VAL A 129 -4.50 -5.52 -7.53
CA VAL A 129 -3.96 -4.94 -8.77
C VAL A 129 -2.70 -4.09 -8.56
N ALA A 130 -2.50 -3.50 -7.37
CA ALA A 130 -1.39 -2.61 -7.08
C ALA A 130 -0.13 -3.37 -6.63
N LEU A 131 -0.26 -4.44 -5.84
CA LEU A 131 0.89 -5.15 -5.26
C LEU A 131 1.12 -6.56 -5.83
N ALA A 132 0.24 -7.09 -6.69
CA ALA A 132 0.44 -8.42 -7.22
C ALA A 132 1.70 -8.55 -8.08
N PRO A 133 2.43 -9.69 -7.96
CA PRO A 133 3.61 -9.93 -8.77
C PRO A 133 3.23 -9.93 -10.25
N LEU A 134 4.11 -9.38 -11.08
CA LEU A 134 3.97 -9.40 -12.53
C LEU A 134 3.73 -10.85 -12.99
N GLY A 135 2.70 -11.06 -13.80
CA GLY A 135 2.31 -12.40 -14.21
C GLY A 135 0.95 -12.42 -14.91
N PRO A 136 0.47 -13.60 -15.35
CA PRO A 136 -0.80 -13.71 -16.06
C PRO A 136 -2.00 -13.17 -15.27
N LYS A 137 -2.07 -13.44 -13.96
CA LYS A 137 -3.13 -12.94 -13.07
C LYS A 137 -3.12 -11.40 -12.99
N TRP A 138 -1.97 -10.80 -12.69
CA TRP A 138 -1.84 -9.34 -12.66
C TRP A 138 -2.14 -8.70 -14.02
N LYS A 139 -1.67 -9.30 -15.14
CA LYS A 139 -1.98 -8.83 -16.50
C LYS A 139 -3.48 -8.86 -16.77
N ARG A 140 -4.19 -9.92 -16.34
CA ARG A 140 -5.65 -10.01 -16.45
C ARG A 140 -6.34 -8.91 -15.66
N MET A 141 -6.00 -8.73 -14.37
CA MET A 141 -6.60 -7.67 -13.54
C MET A 141 -6.36 -6.28 -14.13
N ARG A 142 -5.11 -5.99 -14.53
CA ARG A 142 -4.75 -4.71 -15.16
C ARG A 142 -5.53 -4.50 -16.47
N ARG A 143 -5.67 -5.55 -17.28
CA ARG A 143 -6.45 -5.50 -18.53
C ARG A 143 -7.92 -5.16 -18.24
N ILE A 144 -8.55 -5.80 -17.25
CA ILE A 144 -9.93 -5.51 -16.86
C ILE A 144 -10.08 -4.03 -16.46
N CYS A 145 -9.18 -3.49 -15.63
CA CYS A 145 -9.21 -2.07 -15.26
C CYS A 145 -9.06 -1.16 -16.49
N MET A 146 -8.12 -1.44 -17.39
CA MET A 146 -7.90 -0.61 -18.57
C MET A 146 -9.06 -0.68 -19.58
N GLU A 147 -9.67 -1.85 -19.78
CA GLU A 147 -10.72 -2.06 -20.77
C GLU A 147 -12.12 -1.64 -20.28
N HIS A 148 -12.35 -1.66 -18.97
CA HIS A 148 -13.69 -1.44 -18.42
C HIS A 148 -13.83 -0.24 -17.49
N LEU A 149 -12.75 0.19 -16.82
CA LEU A 149 -12.78 1.29 -15.85
C LEU A 149 -12.17 2.57 -16.42
N LEU A 150 -10.96 2.46 -17.00
CA LEU A 150 -10.13 3.61 -17.38
C LEU A 150 -10.19 3.94 -18.89
N THR A 151 -11.25 3.51 -19.59
CA THR A 151 -11.44 3.87 -20.99
C THR A 151 -11.95 5.31 -21.11
N THR A 152 -11.57 5.99 -22.20
CA THR A 152 -12.05 7.36 -22.48
C THR A 152 -13.58 7.42 -22.47
N LYS A 153 -14.25 6.46 -23.11
CA LYS A 153 -15.72 6.37 -23.15
C LYS A 153 -16.32 6.27 -21.73
N ARG A 154 -15.70 5.50 -20.85
CA ARG A 154 -16.16 5.35 -19.46
C ARG A 154 -15.92 6.64 -18.67
N LEU A 155 -14.76 7.26 -18.81
CA LEU A 155 -14.49 8.55 -18.18
C LEU A 155 -15.44 9.64 -18.67
N GLU A 156 -15.82 9.63 -19.94
CA GLU A 156 -16.81 10.55 -20.53
C GLU A 156 -18.23 10.31 -20.01
N SER A 157 -18.63 9.06 -19.75
CA SER A 157 -19.97 8.79 -19.20
C SER A 157 -20.18 9.43 -17.83
N PHE A 158 -19.12 9.51 -17.00
CA PHE A 158 -19.15 10.19 -15.70
C PHE A 158 -18.87 11.70 -15.78
N ALA A 159 -18.82 12.32 -16.97
CA ALA A 159 -18.52 13.74 -17.09
C ALA A 159 -19.58 14.64 -16.44
N SER A 160 -20.86 14.31 -16.62
CA SER A 160 -21.98 15.03 -15.98
C SER A 160 -21.89 14.97 -14.46
N HIS A 161 -21.56 13.80 -13.90
CA HIS A 161 -21.35 13.62 -12.48
C HIS A 161 -20.23 14.50 -11.93
N ARG A 162 -19.07 14.55 -12.62
CA ARG A 162 -17.96 15.43 -12.21
C ARG A 162 -18.35 16.90 -12.21
N VAL A 163 -19.16 17.33 -13.18
CA VAL A 163 -19.68 18.71 -13.24
C VAL A 163 -20.58 18.99 -12.03
N ASN A 164 -21.50 18.09 -11.71
CA ASN A 164 -22.38 18.23 -10.55
C ASN A 164 -21.57 18.30 -9.24
N GLU A 165 -20.64 17.37 -9.05
CA GLU A 165 -19.78 17.33 -7.86
C GLU A 165 -18.91 18.60 -7.74
N ALA A 166 -18.45 19.17 -8.86
CA ALA A 166 -17.70 20.42 -8.87
C ALA A 166 -18.58 21.61 -8.46
N GLN A 167 -19.83 21.66 -8.94
CA GLN A 167 -20.80 22.67 -8.52
C GLN A 167 -21.11 22.58 -7.03
N HIS A 168 -21.26 21.36 -6.49
CA HIS A 168 -21.44 21.12 -5.06
C HIS A 168 -20.25 21.62 -4.25
N LEU A 169 -19.02 21.32 -4.68
CA LEU A 169 -17.80 21.83 -4.05
C LEU A 169 -17.78 23.36 -4.03
N VAL A 170 -18.03 24.01 -5.16
CA VAL A 170 -18.00 25.49 -5.26
C VAL A 170 -19.05 26.10 -4.35
N LYS A 171 -20.27 25.55 -4.33
CA LYS A 171 -21.36 26.02 -3.45
C LYS A 171 -21.02 25.84 -1.97
N ASN A 172 -20.41 24.72 -1.60
CA ASN A 172 -19.98 24.46 -0.22
C ASN A 172 -18.89 25.46 0.21
N VAL A 173 -17.83 25.62 -0.59
CA VAL A 173 -16.75 26.59 -0.35
C VAL A 173 -17.30 28.01 -0.24
N TRP A 174 -18.20 28.39 -1.14
CA TRP A 174 -18.85 29.71 -1.10
C TRP A 174 -19.64 29.93 0.19
N THR A 175 -20.39 28.93 0.64
CA THR A 175 -21.17 29.00 1.88
C THR A 175 -20.28 29.10 3.11
N LEU A 176 -19.17 28.35 3.15
CA LEU A 176 -18.19 28.44 4.24
C LEU A 176 -17.48 29.80 4.24
N ALA A 177 -17.11 30.30 3.06
CA ALA A 177 -16.49 31.62 2.92
C ALA A 177 -17.41 32.75 3.42
N GLN A 178 -18.72 32.67 3.16
CA GLN A 178 -19.69 33.65 3.66
C GLN A 178 -19.80 33.66 5.19
N LYS A 179 -19.54 32.54 5.86
CA LYS A 179 -19.51 32.47 7.33
C LYS A 179 -18.24 33.07 7.94
N GLY A 180 -17.22 33.34 7.12
CA GLY A 180 -15.91 33.81 7.56
C GLY A 180 -15.04 32.71 8.17
N ASP A 181 -15.42 31.44 8.02
CA ASP A 181 -14.69 30.31 8.58
C ASP A 181 -13.45 29.96 7.73
N ALA A 182 -12.37 29.53 8.39
CA ALA A 182 -11.21 29.00 7.70
C ALA A 182 -11.57 27.70 6.94
N ILE A 183 -11.20 27.63 5.66
CA ILE A 183 -11.57 26.51 4.79
C ILE A 183 -10.44 25.48 4.74
N ASN A 184 -10.73 24.25 5.18
CA ASN A 184 -9.79 23.14 5.07
C ASN A 184 -9.80 22.55 3.65
N LEU A 185 -8.90 23.04 2.79
CA LEU A 185 -8.81 22.56 1.40
C LEU A 185 -8.48 21.06 1.26
N ARG A 186 -7.79 20.47 2.24
CA ARG A 186 -7.52 19.02 2.23
C ARG A 186 -8.81 18.22 2.29
N GLU A 187 -9.72 18.63 3.16
CA GLU A 187 -11.01 17.97 3.32
C GLU A 187 -11.88 18.21 2.09
N VAL A 188 -11.99 19.46 1.65
CA VAL A 188 -12.80 19.83 0.47
C VAL A 188 -12.37 19.08 -0.79
N LEU A 189 -11.07 19.09 -1.11
CA LEU A 189 -10.54 18.41 -2.30
C LEU A 189 -10.54 16.89 -2.14
N GLY A 190 -10.29 16.39 -0.91
CA GLY A 190 -10.37 14.97 -0.59
C GLY A 190 -11.78 14.43 -0.83
N THR A 191 -12.80 15.12 -0.31
CA THR A 191 -14.22 14.80 -0.53
C THR A 191 -14.56 14.77 -2.02
N PHE A 192 -14.19 15.81 -2.78
CA PHE A 192 -14.45 15.86 -4.22
C PHE A 192 -13.77 14.71 -4.98
N SER A 193 -12.50 14.44 -4.70
CA SER A 193 -11.79 13.32 -5.32
C SER A 193 -12.44 11.99 -4.98
N MET A 194 -12.84 11.80 -3.73
CA MET A 194 -13.33 10.51 -3.27
C MET A 194 -14.73 10.22 -3.77
N ASN A 195 -15.63 11.20 -3.80
CA ASN A 195 -16.96 11.05 -4.40
C ASN A 195 -16.88 10.64 -5.87
N ASN A 196 -16.00 11.26 -6.65
CA ASN A 196 -15.80 10.91 -8.05
C ASN A 196 -15.31 9.47 -8.21
N VAL A 197 -14.36 9.03 -7.36
CA VAL A 197 -13.82 7.67 -7.40
C VAL A 197 -14.85 6.65 -6.95
N THR A 198 -15.53 6.87 -5.82
CA THR A 198 -16.51 5.92 -5.27
C THR A 198 -17.75 5.82 -6.12
N ARG A 199 -18.18 6.91 -6.79
CA ARG A 199 -19.28 6.86 -7.75
C ARG A 199 -18.94 5.96 -8.93
N MET A 200 -17.73 6.10 -9.48
CA MET A 200 -17.29 5.32 -10.63
C MET A 200 -17.05 3.83 -10.27
N LEU A 201 -16.54 3.57 -9.06
CA LEU A 201 -16.22 2.22 -8.61
C LEU A 201 -17.41 1.47 -8.03
N LEU A 202 -18.14 2.11 -7.10
CA LEU A 202 -19.13 1.48 -6.21
C LEU A 202 -20.56 1.98 -6.47
N GLY A 203 -20.75 2.87 -7.45
CA GLY A 203 -22.05 3.48 -7.73
C GLY A 203 -22.53 4.49 -6.68
N LYS A 204 -21.75 4.74 -5.62
CA LYS A 204 -22.17 5.52 -4.43
C LYS A 204 -21.32 6.79 -4.21
N GLN A 205 -21.99 7.83 -3.70
CA GLN A 205 -21.34 9.00 -3.09
C GLN A 205 -21.37 8.86 -1.57
N TYR A 206 -20.21 8.98 -0.94
CA TYR A 206 -20.07 8.89 0.52
C TYR A 206 -19.94 10.26 1.18
N PHE A 207 -19.75 11.33 0.42
CA PHE A 207 -19.59 12.68 0.94
C PHE A 207 -20.65 13.62 0.32
N GLY A 208 -21.14 14.64 1.04
CA GLY A 208 -22.15 15.59 0.55
C GLY A 208 -23.62 15.11 0.65
N SER A 209 -24.58 16.06 0.61
CA SER A 209 -25.99 15.94 1.06
C SER A 209 -26.85 14.77 0.54
N GLU A 210 -26.41 14.02 -0.47
CA GLU A 210 -27.14 12.89 -1.08
C GLU A 210 -26.55 11.53 -0.65
N PHE A 211 -26.29 11.38 0.66
CA PHE A 211 -25.47 10.31 1.21
C PHE A 211 -26.10 8.90 1.11
N ALA A 212 -25.30 7.92 0.66
CA ALA A 212 -25.34 6.58 1.25
C ALA A 212 -25.16 6.76 2.77
N GLY A 213 -26.18 6.43 3.57
CA GLY A 213 -26.40 6.97 4.91
C GLY A 213 -25.14 7.28 5.73
N ARG A 214 -25.16 8.40 6.49
CA ARG A 214 -24.02 8.99 7.23
C ARG A 214 -23.05 7.96 7.87
N ASP A 215 -23.60 6.89 8.43
CA ASP A 215 -22.81 5.84 9.08
C ASP A 215 -21.94 5.03 8.10
N GLU A 216 -22.44 4.68 6.91
CA GLU A 216 -21.69 3.96 5.87
C GLU A 216 -20.53 4.82 5.33
N ALA A 217 -20.76 6.13 5.18
CA ALA A 217 -19.72 7.09 4.78
C ALA A 217 -18.59 7.22 5.81
N MET A 218 -18.96 7.34 7.09
CA MET A 218 -17.98 7.40 8.18
C MET A 218 -17.18 6.10 8.26
N GLU A 219 -17.85 4.95 8.10
CA GLU A 219 -17.22 3.63 8.05
C GLU A 219 -16.21 3.54 6.90
N PHE A 220 -16.60 3.89 5.67
CA PHE A 220 -15.71 3.87 4.51
C PHE A 220 -14.48 4.74 4.70
N MET A 221 -14.66 5.97 5.19
CA MET A 221 -13.56 6.91 5.43
C MET A 221 -12.60 6.36 6.49
N HIS A 222 -13.13 5.81 7.57
CA HIS A 222 -12.33 5.24 8.66
C HIS A 222 -11.52 4.04 8.19
N ILE A 223 -12.16 3.09 7.49
CA ILE A 223 -11.50 1.91 6.93
C ILE A 223 -10.40 2.34 5.96
N THR A 224 -10.70 3.24 5.03
CA THR A 224 -9.74 3.70 4.01
C THR A 224 -8.55 4.41 4.63
N HIS A 225 -8.77 5.26 5.64
CA HIS A 225 -7.69 5.97 6.33
C HIS A 225 -6.75 4.99 7.04
N GLU A 226 -7.31 4.04 7.80
CA GLU A 226 -6.49 3.05 8.52
C GLU A 226 -5.76 2.10 7.56
N LEU A 227 -6.40 1.71 6.46
CA LEU A 227 -5.81 0.90 5.40
C LEU A 227 -4.56 1.56 4.81
N PHE A 228 -4.68 2.81 4.33
CA PHE A 228 -3.54 3.52 3.73
C PHE A 228 -2.46 3.88 4.75
N TRP A 229 -2.83 4.20 5.99
CA TRP A 229 -1.86 4.45 7.06
C TRP A 229 -1.02 3.21 7.37
N LEU A 230 -1.65 2.03 7.49
CA LEU A 230 -0.94 0.78 7.75
C LEU A 230 -0.10 0.31 6.55
N LEU A 231 -0.58 0.49 5.31
CA LEU A 231 0.19 0.20 4.10
C LEU A 231 1.43 1.09 3.96
N GLY A 232 1.34 2.34 4.41
CA GLY A 232 2.47 3.29 4.40
C GLY A 232 3.44 3.16 5.57
N LEU A 233 3.11 2.36 6.58
CA LEU A 233 3.93 2.17 7.77
C LEU A 233 5.15 1.29 7.46
N ILE A 234 6.36 1.76 7.79
CA ILE A 234 7.54 0.90 7.83
C ILE A 234 7.48 0.05 9.10
N TYR A 235 6.95 -1.17 8.97
CA TYR A 235 6.84 -2.10 10.10
C TYR A 235 8.16 -2.83 10.34
N LEU A 236 8.78 -2.63 11.51
CA LEU A 236 10.05 -3.27 11.87
C LEU A 236 9.98 -4.81 11.85
N GLY A 237 8.80 -5.39 12.07
CA GLY A 237 8.59 -6.84 12.00
C GLY A 237 8.81 -7.43 10.61
N ASP A 238 8.72 -6.63 9.54
CA ASP A 238 9.04 -7.06 8.18
C ASP A 238 10.55 -7.27 7.97
N TYR A 239 11.37 -6.58 8.76
CA TYR A 239 12.84 -6.64 8.67
C TYR A 239 13.47 -7.47 9.80
N PHE A 240 12.75 -7.67 10.92
CA PHE A 240 13.23 -8.37 12.11
C PHE A 240 12.20 -9.38 12.66
N PRO A 241 12.44 -10.71 12.50
CA PRO A 241 11.48 -11.75 12.91
C PRO A 241 11.10 -11.73 14.40
N LEU A 242 12.01 -11.36 15.30
CA LEU A 242 11.70 -11.28 16.73
C LEU A 242 10.78 -10.09 17.05
N TRP A 243 10.86 -8.99 16.30
CA TRP A 243 9.96 -7.84 16.49
C TRP A 243 8.53 -8.22 16.13
N ARG A 244 8.38 -9.03 15.08
CA ARG A 244 7.09 -9.60 14.70
C ARG A 244 6.49 -10.48 15.79
N TRP A 245 7.29 -11.32 16.45
CA TRP A 245 6.79 -12.20 17.51
C TRP A 245 6.31 -11.42 18.75
N VAL A 246 6.98 -10.31 19.08
CA VAL A 246 6.60 -9.47 20.21
C VAL A 246 5.43 -8.55 19.87
N ASP A 247 5.34 -8.06 18.62
CA ASP A 247 4.37 -7.06 18.14
C ASP A 247 4.07 -5.95 19.18
N PRO A 248 5.08 -5.18 19.61
CA PRO A 248 4.96 -4.29 20.77
C PRO A 248 3.92 -3.18 20.60
N PHE A 249 3.59 -2.84 19.35
CA PHE A 249 2.61 -1.80 19.01
C PHE A 249 1.27 -2.38 18.53
N GLY A 250 1.11 -3.71 18.52
CA GLY A 250 -0.10 -4.36 18.05
C GLY A 250 -0.40 -4.10 16.56
N CYS A 251 0.64 -3.86 15.75
CA CYS A 251 0.48 -3.51 14.34
C CYS A 251 -0.11 -4.67 13.53
N GLU A 252 0.37 -5.91 13.74
CA GLU A 252 -0.14 -7.07 13.00
C GLU A 252 -1.59 -7.36 13.42
N LYS A 253 -1.92 -7.22 14.71
CA LYS A 253 -3.31 -7.30 15.17
C LYS A 253 -4.20 -6.25 14.49
N LYS A 254 -3.75 -4.99 14.46
CA LYS A 254 -4.50 -3.91 13.82
C LYS A 254 -4.67 -4.15 12.32
N MET A 255 -3.67 -4.71 11.63
CA MET A 255 -3.77 -5.10 10.22
C MET A 255 -4.87 -6.15 10.01
N ARG A 256 -4.97 -7.17 10.87
CA ARG A 256 -6.04 -8.20 10.79
C ARG A 256 -7.43 -7.61 11.07
N ASP A 257 -7.53 -6.69 12.02
CA ASP A 257 -8.79 -6.02 12.34
C ASP A 257 -9.26 -5.10 11.19
N VAL A 258 -8.33 -4.47 10.47
CA VAL A 258 -8.63 -3.71 9.24
C VAL A 258 -8.98 -4.63 8.08
N GLU A 259 -8.22 -5.71 7.86
CA GLU A 259 -8.49 -6.74 6.85
C GLU A 259 -9.94 -7.23 6.94
N LYS A 260 -10.38 -7.62 8.15
CA LYS A 260 -11.76 -8.07 8.38
C LYS A 260 -12.79 -7.00 8.02
N ARG A 261 -12.58 -5.74 8.44
CA ARG A 261 -13.53 -4.66 8.15
C ARG A 261 -13.61 -4.32 6.67
N VAL A 262 -12.48 -4.38 5.96
CA VAL A 262 -12.44 -4.23 4.50
C VAL A 262 -13.24 -5.34 3.82
N ASP A 263 -13.07 -6.59 4.27
CA ASP A 263 -13.81 -7.74 3.73
C ASP A 263 -15.31 -7.66 4.01
N ASP A 264 -15.70 -7.30 5.23
CA ASP A 264 -17.10 -7.11 5.61
C ASP A 264 -17.73 -5.99 4.76
N PHE A 265 -17.01 -4.88 4.55
CA PHE A 265 -17.45 -3.76 3.73
C PHE A 265 -17.60 -4.16 2.25
N HIS A 266 -16.59 -4.78 1.64
CA HIS A 266 -16.66 -5.25 0.25
C HIS A 266 -17.78 -6.27 0.05
N THR A 267 -17.97 -7.19 1.00
CA THR A 267 -19.04 -8.20 0.96
C THR A 267 -20.42 -7.55 0.97
N LYS A 268 -20.62 -6.54 1.82
CA LYS A 268 -21.86 -5.75 1.86
C LYS A 268 -22.14 -5.10 0.50
N ILE A 269 -21.14 -4.44 -0.09
CA ILE A 269 -21.29 -3.79 -1.39
C ILE A 269 -21.62 -4.81 -2.49
N ILE A 270 -20.90 -5.94 -2.54
CA ILE A 270 -21.15 -6.99 -3.54
C ILE A 270 -22.58 -7.53 -3.42
N GLU A 271 -23.06 -7.77 -2.19
CA GLU A 271 -24.39 -8.31 -1.97
C GLU A 271 -25.49 -7.30 -2.34
N GLU A 272 -25.30 -6.01 -2.05
CA GLU A 272 -26.20 -4.94 -2.50
C GLU A 272 -26.33 -4.90 -4.03
N HIS A 273 -25.21 -5.01 -4.76
CA HIS A 273 -25.22 -5.04 -6.24
C HIS A 273 -25.91 -6.30 -6.77
N ARG A 274 -25.67 -7.46 -6.16
CA ARG A 274 -26.36 -8.71 -6.53
C ARG A 274 -27.87 -8.62 -6.31
N GLN A 275 -28.31 -8.05 -5.19
CA GLN A 275 -29.73 -7.87 -4.89
C GLN A 275 -30.38 -6.87 -5.84
N ARG A 276 -29.67 -5.78 -6.19
CA ARG A 276 -30.11 -4.84 -7.21
C ARG A 276 -30.30 -5.54 -8.55
N ASN A 277 -29.30 -6.26 -9.03
CA ASN A 277 -29.35 -6.95 -10.32
C ASN A 277 -30.47 -7.99 -10.42
N ARG A 278 -30.80 -8.68 -9.30
CA ARG A 278 -31.96 -9.60 -9.25
C ARG A 278 -33.32 -8.90 -9.32
N LYS A 279 -33.41 -7.65 -8.86
CA LYS A 279 -34.66 -6.86 -8.87
C LYS A 279 -34.88 -6.10 -10.18
N GLN A 280 -33.84 -5.97 -11.00
CA GLN A 280 -33.79 -5.04 -12.13
C GLN A 280 -33.90 -5.71 -13.51
N GLU A 281 -34.32 -6.99 -13.59
CA GLU A 281 -34.50 -7.73 -14.86
C GLU A 281 -35.47 -7.05 -15.87
N ASP A 282 -36.14 -5.95 -15.50
CA ASP A 282 -37.16 -5.25 -16.31
C ASP A 282 -36.86 -3.77 -16.66
N ASN A 283 -35.70 -3.19 -16.32
CA ASN A 283 -35.44 -1.76 -16.62
C ASN A 283 -34.00 -1.43 -17.03
N ASP A 284 -33.81 -1.17 -18.33
CA ASP A 284 -32.54 -1.10 -19.08
C ASP A 284 -31.77 0.22 -18.91
N GLN A 285 -32.04 1.01 -17.86
CA GLN A 285 -31.59 2.42 -17.75
C GLN A 285 -30.71 2.74 -16.55
N THR A 286 -30.20 1.75 -15.80
CA THR A 286 -29.29 2.07 -14.67
C THR A 286 -27.85 2.13 -15.15
N GLU A 287 -27.19 3.26 -14.90
CA GLU A 287 -25.76 3.43 -15.16
C GLU A 287 -24.97 2.39 -14.36
N MET A 288 -24.45 1.36 -15.04
CA MET A 288 -23.63 0.34 -14.40
C MET A 288 -22.37 0.97 -13.82
N ASP A 289 -21.94 0.56 -12.63
CA ASP A 289 -20.66 0.92 -12.02
C ASP A 289 -19.59 -0.16 -12.27
N PHE A 290 -18.41 -0.05 -11.65
CA PHE A 290 -17.35 -1.04 -11.87
C PHE A 290 -17.62 -2.38 -11.18
N VAL A 291 -18.31 -2.39 -10.04
CA VAL A 291 -18.70 -3.63 -9.35
C VAL A 291 -19.66 -4.44 -10.23
N ASP A 292 -20.63 -3.79 -10.85
CA ASP A 292 -21.52 -4.45 -11.83
C ASP A 292 -20.74 -5.12 -12.96
N ILE A 293 -19.75 -4.41 -13.51
CA ILE A 293 -18.93 -4.96 -14.59
C ILE A 293 -18.15 -6.17 -14.09
N LEU A 294 -17.50 -6.07 -12.93
CA LEU A 294 -16.77 -7.21 -12.33
C LEU A 294 -17.67 -8.42 -12.10
N LEU A 295 -18.91 -8.21 -11.64
CA LEU A 295 -19.90 -9.27 -11.44
C LEU A 295 -20.41 -9.89 -12.75
N SER A 296 -20.39 -9.13 -13.85
CA SER A 296 -20.78 -9.62 -15.19
C SER A 296 -19.70 -10.45 -15.88
N LEU A 297 -18.43 -10.26 -15.51
CA LEU A 297 -17.29 -10.93 -16.14
C LEU A 297 -17.21 -12.42 -15.74
N PRO A 298 -16.72 -13.30 -16.64
CA PRO A 298 -16.45 -14.68 -16.30
C PRO A 298 -15.31 -14.77 -15.27
N GLY A 299 -15.46 -15.68 -14.31
CA GLY A 299 -14.45 -16.01 -13.30
C GLY A 299 -13.19 -16.64 -13.90
N GLU A 300 -12.20 -16.93 -13.06
CA GLU A 300 -10.91 -17.44 -13.55
C GLU A 300 -11.02 -18.80 -14.27
N ASP A 301 -12.01 -19.61 -13.88
CA ASP A 301 -12.25 -20.96 -14.41
C ASP A 301 -13.32 -21.03 -15.51
N GLY A 302 -13.74 -19.90 -16.08
CA GLY A 302 -14.84 -19.83 -17.07
C GLY A 302 -16.24 -20.05 -16.47
N LYS A 303 -16.35 -20.27 -15.16
CA LYS A 303 -17.60 -20.18 -14.39
C LYS A 303 -17.82 -18.72 -13.95
N LYS A 304 -19.06 -18.33 -13.64
CA LYS A 304 -19.37 -16.99 -13.07
C LYS A 304 -18.42 -16.71 -11.89
N ALA A 305 -17.92 -15.48 -11.77
CA ALA A 305 -17.02 -15.09 -10.69
C ALA A 305 -17.64 -15.45 -9.32
N HIS A 306 -16.95 -16.30 -8.56
CA HIS A 306 -17.30 -16.67 -7.19
C HIS A 306 -16.11 -16.30 -6.32
N GLY A 307 -16.22 -15.17 -5.60
CA GLY A 307 -15.34 -14.80 -4.49
C GLY A 307 -13.92 -14.47 -4.90
#